data_AF-A0A9N9QWQ0-F1
#
_entry.id   AF-A0A9N9QWQ0-F1
#
_cell.length_a   1.000
_cell.length_b   1.000
_cell.length_c   1.000
_cell.angle_alpha   90.00
_cell.angle_beta   90.00
_cell.angle_gamma   90.00
#
_symmetry.space_group_name_H-M   'P 1'
#
loop_
_entity.id
_entity.type
_entity.pdbx_description
1 polymer ?
#
loop_
_entity_poly.entity_id
_entity_poly.type
_entity_poly.pdbx_seq_one_letter_code
_entity_poly.pdbx_strand_id
1 'polypeptide(L)'
;MLSKAHPKYEYSYSVADGHTGDNKSQHESRDGDAVQGEYSLVEADGSVRKVQYSADDHNGFNAIVSHSAPAHHGAPAPVLLGHH
;
A
#
# COMPACT_ATOMS: atom_id res chain seq x y z
N MET A 1 27.24 10.93 -27.94
CA MET A 1 25.84 10.99 -27.47
C MET A 1 25.71 10.03 -26.31
N LEU A 2 25.31 10.51 -25.13
CA LEU A 2 25.10 9.66 -23.95
C LEU A 2 23.68 9.06 -24.07
N SER A 3 23.53 7.74 -24.01
CA SER A 3 22.20 7.13 -23.87
C SER A 3 21.65 7.51 -22.49
N LYS A 4 20.55 8.29 -22.44
CA LYS A 4 19.80 8.49 -21.19
C LYS A 4 19.30 7.11 -20.74
N ALA A 5 19.58 6.74 -19.49
CA ALA A 5 19.08 5.49 -18.93
C ALA A 5 17.54 5.51 -18.93
N HIS A 6 16.93 4.37 -19.24
CA HIS A 6 15.48 4.20 -19.22
C HIS A 6 15.13 3.13 -18.19
N PRO A 7 15.02 3.52 -16.89
CA PRO A 7 14.77 2.57 -15.82
C PRO A 7 13.36 1.98 -15.96
N LYS A 8 13.25 0.68 -15.74
CA LYS A 8 11.99 -0.04 -15.81
C LYS A 8 11.92 -1.10 -14.73
N TYR A 9 10.85 -1.11 -13.96
CA TYR A 9 10.57 -2.14 -12.97
C TYR A 9 9.07 -2.29 -12.73
N GLU A 10 8.72 -3.40 -12.11
CA GLU A 10 7.41 -3.64 -11.55
C GLU A 10 7.61 -4.50 -10.30
N TYR A 11 6.93 -4.14 -9.21
CA TYR A 11 6.93 -4.95 -8.00
C TYR A 11 5.60 -4.87 -7.28
N SER A 12 5.33 -5.90 -6.48
CA SER A 12 4.19 -5.95 -5.59
C SER A 12 4.53 -6.75 -4.35
N TYR A 13 3.85 -6.41 -3.26
CA TYR A 13 3.81 -7.24 -2.06
C TYR A 13 2.46 -7.11 -1.37
N SER A 14 2.15 -8.10 -0.53
CA SER A 14 0.99 -8.06 0.34
C SER A 14 1.28 -8.76 1.66
N VAL A 15 0.59 -8.30 2.70
CA VAL A 15 0.55 -8.94 4.02
C VAL A 15 -0.91 -9.19 4.36
N ALA A 16 -1.20 -10.40 4.80
CA ALA A 16 -2.51 -10.79 5.32
C ALA A 16 -2.27 -11.66 6.56
N ASP A 17 -1.97 -10.99 7.68
CA ASP A 17 -1.68 -11.63 8.96
C ASP A 17 -2.86 -11.46 9.92
N GLY A 18 -3.64 -12.54 10.09
CA GLY A 18 -4.75 -12.57 11.03
C GLY A 18 -4.34 -12.55 12.51
N HIS A 19 -3.07 -12.85 12.83
CA HIS A 19 -2.58 -12.83 14.21
C HIS A 19 -2.31 -11.40 14.69
N THR A 20 -1.61 -10.61 13.88
CA THR A 20 -1.31 -9.19 14.18
C THR A 20 -2.42 -8.24 13.72
N GLY A 21 -3.29 -8.68 12.82
CA GLY A 21 -4.28 -7.83 12.15
C GLY A 21 -3.70 -7.04 10.97
N ASP A 22 -2.45 -7.29 10.59
CA ASP A 22 -1.80 -6.61 9.49
C ASP A 22 -2.37 -7.05 8.14
N ASN A 23 -3.13 -6.16 7.50
CA ASN A 23 -3.65 -6.36 6.16
C ASN A 23 -3.29 -5.16 5.30
N LYS A 24 -2.38 -5.37 4.35
CA LYS A 24 -1.91 -4.35 3.42
C LYS A 24 -1.48 -4.94 2.08
N SER A 25 -1.55 -4.11 1.05
CA SER A 25 -1.05 -4.43 -0.28
C SER A 25 -0.35 -3.23 -0.87
N GLN A 26 0.59 -3.48 -1.76
CA GLN A 26 1.26 -2.45 -2.53
C GLN A 26 1.69 -3.00 -3.89
N HIS A 27 1.55 -2.17 -4.91
CA HIS A 27 2.03 -2.41 -6.27
C HIS A 27 2.57 -1.10 -6.83
N GLU A 28 3.68 -1.17 -7.56
CA GLU A 28 4.24 -0.02 -8.27
C GLU A 28 4.93 -0.50 -9.54
N SER A 29 4.77 0.27 -10.60
CA SER A 29 5.49 0.11 -11.85
C SER A 29 6.17 1.43 -12.23
N ARG A 30 7.33 1.31 -12.86
CA ARG A 30 8.05 2.43 -13.45
C ARG A 30 8.39 2.12 -14.89
N ASP A 31 8.19 3.11 -15.75
CA ASP A 31 8.60 3.11 -17.14
C ASP A 31 9.26 4.47 -17.45
N GLY A 32 10.58 4.47 -17.52
CA GLY A 32 11.37 5.69 -17.70
C GLY A 32 11.18 6.68 -16.55
N ASP A 33 10.60 7.83 -16.87
CA ASP A 33 10.34 8.91 -15.91
C ASP A 33 8.93 8.82 -15.29
N ALA A 34 8.08 7.88 -15.76
CA ALA A 34 6.73 7.67 -15.25
C ALA A 34 6.71 6.57 -14.17
N VAL A 35 6.11 6.87 -13.02
CA VAL A 35 5.81 5.92 -11.94
C VAL A 35 4.30 5.89 -11.72
N GLN A 36 3.74 4.71 -11.54
CA GLN A 36 2.36 4.51 -11.13
C GLN A 36 2.28 3.40 -10.11
N GLY A 37 1.42 3.56 -9.11
CA GLY A 37 1.22 2.52 -8.13
C GLY A 37 -0.02 2.72 -7.28
N GLU A 38 -0.27 1.73 -6.44
CA GLU A 38 -1.27 1.80 -5.40
C GLU A 38 -0.81 1.10 -4.14
N TYR A 39 -1.29 1.57 -2.99
CA TYR A 39 -1.19 0.82 -1.75
C TYR A 39 -2.51 0.86 -0.98
N SER A 40 -2.72 -0.17 -0.15
CA SER A 40 -3.81 -0.20 0.81
C SER A 40 -3.35 -0.68 2.17
N LEU A 41 -3.99 -0.19 3.23
CA LEU A 41 -3.82 -0.67 4.59
C LEU A 41 -5.11 -0.53 5.39
N VAL A 42 -5.30 -1.42 6.37
CA VAL A 42 -6.31 -1.25 7.42
C VAL A 42 -5.82 -0.23 8.44
N GLU A 43 -6.63 0.78 8.72
CA GLU A 43 -6.39 1.81 9.72
C GLU A 43 -6.85 1.36 11.11
N ALA A 44 -6.46 2.11 12.14
CA ALA A 44 -6.78 1.77 13.53
C ALA A 44 -8.30 1.72 13.82
N ASP A 45 -9.11 2.45 13.07
CA ASP A 45 -10.57 2.44 13.16
C ASP A 45 -11.23 1.34 12.30
N GLY A 46 -10.42 0.46 11.69
CA GLY A 46 -10.86 -0.61 10.81
C GLY A 46 -11.24 -0.14 9.40
N SER A 47 -11.14 1.14 9.07
CA SER A 47 -11.30 1.59 7.68
C SER A 47 -10.12 1.11 6.83
N VAL A 48 -10.34 0.88 5.53
CA VAL A 48 -9.28 0.61 4.57
C VAL A 48 -8.95 1.91 3.87
N ARG A 49 -7.72 2.39 4.05
CA ARG A 49 -7.17 3.46 3.23
C ARG A 49 -6.58 2.87 1.97
N LYS A 50 -7.01 3.35 0.80
CA LYS A 50 -6.40 3.06 -0.49
C LYS A 50 -5.87 4.35 -1.11
N VAL A 51 -4.61 4.33 -1.52
CA VAL A 51 -3.95 5.43 -2.22
C VAL A 51 -3.51 4.95 -3.58
N GLN A 52 -3.96 5.63 -4.63
CA GLN A 52 -3.51 5.43 -6.00
C GLN A 52 -2.69 6.65 -6.39
N TYR A 53 -1.48 6.45 -6.91
CA TYR A 53 -0.55 7.54 -7.18
C TYR A 53 0.13 7.40 -8.54
N SER A 54 0.54 8.54 -9.07
CA SER A 54 1.34 8.66 -10.28
C SER A 54 2.38 9.78 -10.11
N ALA A 55 3.55 9.64 -10.73
CA ALA A 55 4.55 10.69 -10.79
C ALA A 55 5.24 10.71 -12.15
N ASP A 56 5.49 11.89 -12.69
CA ASP A 56 6.30 12.12 -13.89
C ASP A 56 6.94 13.53 -13.86
N ASP A 57 7.85 13.80 -14.80
CA ASP A 57 8.61 15.06 -14.90
C ASP A 57 7.76 16.29 -15.27
N HIS A 58 6.54 16.09 -15.79
CA HIS A 58 5.65 17.16 -16.24
C HIS A 58 4.62 17.56 -15.17
N ASN A 59 4.04 16.56 -14.51
CA ASN A 59 2.89 16.69 -13.63
C ASN A 59 3.27 16.54 -12.15
N GLY A 60 4.49 16.09 -11.86
CA GLY A 60 4.93 15.78 -10.51
C GLY A 60 4.12 14.65 -9.87
N PHE A 61 4.21 14.52 -8.55
CA PHE A 61 3.46 13.51 -7.80
C PHE A 61 1.99 13.90 -7.64
N ASN A 62 1.09 12.99 -8.01
CA ASN A 62 -0.35 13.12 -7.84
C ASN A 62 -0.90 11.85 -7.18
N ALA A 63 -1.87 12.00 -6.27
CA ALA A 63 -2.48 10.87 -5.59
C ALA A 63 -3.97 11.08 -5.34
N ILE A 64 -4.72 9.99 -5.45
CA ILE A 64 -6.13 9.88 -5.04
C ILE A 64 -6.16 9.00 -3.81
N VAL A 65 -6.69 9.55 -2.71
CA VAL A 65 -6.85 8.85 -1.44
C VAL A 65 -8.33 8.54 -1.23
N SER A 66 -8.63 7.30 -0.88
CA SER A 66 -9.98 6.84 -0.56
C SER A 66 -9.98 6.02 0.72
N HIS A 67 -11.09 6.10 1.45
CA HIS A 67 -11.31 5.37 2.69
C HIS A 67 -12.61 4.59 2.60
N SER A 68 -12.59 3.33 3.03
CA SER A 68 -13.83 2.63 3.33
C SER A 68 -14.47 3.21 4.60
N ALA A 69 -15.72 2.84 4.86
CA ALA A 69 -16.30 3.08 6.18
C ALA A 69 -15.46 2.38 7.27
N PRO A 70 -15.37 2.94 8.48
CA PRO A 70 -14.78 2.26 9.63
C PRO A 70 -15.48 0.91 9.85
N ALA A 71 -14.71 -0.16 9.93
CA ALA A 71 -15.21 -1.44 10.42
C ALA A 71 -15.04 -1.43 11.94
N HIS A 72 -16.15 -1.33 12.69
CA HIS A 72 -16.13 -1.56 14.13
C HIS A 72 -15.75 -3.02 14.41
N HIS A 73 -14.46 -3.34 14.38
CA HIS A 73 -13.95 -4.57 14.92
C HIS A 73 -14.13 -4.50 16.44
N GLY A 74 -15.08 -5.28 16.95
CA GLY A 74 -15.14 -5.60 18.38
C GLY A 74 -13.75 -6.03 18.86
N ALA A 75 -13.39 -5.58 20.06
CA ALA A 75 -12.06 -5.69 20.65
C ALA A 75 -11.36 -7.05 20.39
N PRO A 76 -10.03 -7.07 20.17
CA PRO A 76 -9.31 -8.34 20.03
C PRO A 76 -9.48 -9.15 21.33
N ALA A 77 -9.86 -10.42 21.17
CA ALA A 77 -9.87 -11.36 22.29
C ALA A 77 -8.44 -11.48 22.87
N PRO A 78 -8.28 -11.51 24.20
CA PRO A 78 -6.95 -11.58 24.81
C PRO A 78 -6.27 -12.88 24.40
N VAL A 79 -5.10 -12.78 23.77
CA VAL A 79 -4.26 -13.94 23.45
C VAL A 79 -3.55 -14.37 24.73
N LEU A 80 -3.98 -15.47 25.34
CA LEU A 80 -3.28 -16.10 26.47
C LEU A 80 -2.07 -16.86 25.91
N LEU A 81 -0.88 -16.26 25.99
CA LEU A 81 0.37 -16.91 25.56
C LEU A 81 0.78 -17.96 26.61
N GLY A 82 0.56 -19.23 26.30
CA GLY A 82 1.17 -20.36 27.00
C GLY A 82 2.58 -20.60 26.47
N HIS A 83 3.59 -20.49 27.33
CA HIS A 83 4.97 -20.87 27.03
C HIS A 83 5.13 -22.39 27.09
N HIS A 84 5.72 -22.99 26.05
CA HIS A 84 6.40 -24.29 26.09
C HIS A 84 7.71 -24.21 25.31
#